data_AF-A0A538I1N9-F1
#
_entry.id   AF-A0A538I1N9-F1
#
_cell.length_a   1.000
_cell.length_b   1.000
_cell.length_c   1.000
_cell.angle_alpha   90.00
_cell.angle_beta   90.00
_cell.angle_gamma   90.00
#
_symmetry.space_group_name_H-M   'P 1'
#
loop_
_entity.id
_entity.type
_entity.pdbx_description
1 polymer ?
#
loop_
_entity_poly.entity_id
_entity_poly.type
_entity_poly.pdbx_seq_one_letter_code
_entity_poly.pdbx_strand_id
1 'polypeptide(L)' 'MQRPEPRQTLARLLGPAGPEVGCDECFDLIDRYVELQLAGQDADSAIPGLRAHLAGCPACAEEHQSLLALVPTTH' A
#
# COMPACT_ATOMS: atom_id res chain seq x y z
N MET A 1 -8.60 -22.69 -0.35
CA MET A 1 -7.53 -22.07 0.45
C MET A 1 -6.24 -22.16 -0.34
N GLN A 2 -5.80 -21.09 -1.01
CA GLN A 2 -4.53 -21.06 -1.73
C GLN A 2 -3.39 -20.81 -0.74
N ARG A 3 -2.30 -21.58 -0.86
CA ARG A 3 -1.10 -21.39 -0.02
C ARG A 3 -0.34 -20.17 -0.54
N PRO A 4 0.04 -19.23 0.33
CA PRO A 4 0.83 -18.07 -0.09
C PRO A 4 2.19 -18.52 -0.62
N GLU A 5 2.70 -17.78 -1.61
CA GLU A 5 4.03 -18.03 -2.17
C GLU A 5 5.13 -17.94 -1.08
N PRO A 6 6.24 -18.69 -1.20
CA PRO A 6 7.30 -18.73 -0.20
C PRO A 6 7.85 -17.34 0.17
N ARG A 7 7.98 -16.44 -0.81
CA ARG A 7 8.43 -15.06 -0.58
C ARG A 7 7.45 -14.25 0.26
N GLN A 8 6.14 -14.42 0.05
CA GLN A 8 5.11 -13.75 0.84
C GLN A 8 5.11 -14.25 2.29
N THR A 9 5.35 -15.56 2.48
CA THR A 9 5.47 -16.17 3.81
C THR A 9 6.70 -15.65 4.56
N LEU A 10 7.84 -15.54 3.88
CA LEU A 10 9.07 -15.03 4.48
C LEU A 10 8.98 -13.54 4.85
N ALA A 11 8.36 -12.71 4.01
CA ALA A 11 8.14 -11.30 4.32
C ALA A 11 7.30 -11.10 5.58
N ARG A 12 6.27 -11.95 5.79
CA ARG A 12 5.47 -11.93 7.03
C ARG A 12 6.25 -12.34 8.27
N LEU A 13 7.21 -13.26 8.13
CA LEU A 13 8.00 -13.78 9.25
C LEU A 13 9.17 -12.86 9.61
N LEU A 14 9.87 -12.33 8.61
CA LEU A 14 11.10 -11.55 8.76
C LEU A 14 10.84 -10.05 8.88
N GLY A 15 9.62 -9.62 8.57
CA GLY A 15 9.32 -8.22 8.39
C GLY A 15 9.81 -7.69 7.04
N PRO A 16 9.64 -6.39 6.81
CA PRO A 16 9.87 -5.79 5.51
C PRO A 16 11.35 -5.72 5.12
N ALA A 17 11.60 -5.81 3.81
CA ALA A 17 12.95 -5.79 3.25
C ALA A 17 13.54 -4.38 3.09
N GLY A 18 12.84 -3.34 3.55
CA GLY A 18 13.22 -1.93 3.42
C GLY A 18 12.44 -1.05 4.42
N PRO A 19 12.73 0.26 4.45
CA PRO A 19 12.03 1.19 5.33
C PRO A 19 10.54 1.27 4.97
N GLU A 20 9.69 1.23 5.99
CA GLU A 20 8.25 1.40 5.88
C GLU A 20 7.82 2.54 6.78
N VAL A 21 6.79 3.26 6.35
CA VAL A 21 6.05 4.15 7.24
C VAL A 21 5.28 3.33 8.28
N GLY A 22 4.94 3.94 9.41
CA GLY A 22 4.03 3.32 10.40
C GLY A 22 2.57 3.35 9.93
N CYS A 23 1.69 2.61 10.62
CA CYS A 23 0.25 2.62 10.31
C CYS A 23 -0.36 4.04 10.40
N ASP A 24 0.00 4.81 11.44
CA ASP A 24 -0.55 6.16 11.65
C ASP A 24 -0.12 7.10 10.52
N GLU A 25 1.17 7.10 10.17
CA GLU A 25 1.70 7.88 9.05
C GLU A 25 1.13 7.41 7.70
N CYS A 26 0.88 6.11 7.54
CA CYS A 26 0.17 5.60 6.37
C CYS A 26 -1.23 6.21 6.26
N PHE A 27 -2.00 6.21 7.35
CA PHE A 27 -3.35 6.80 7.38
C PHE A 27 -3.35 8.29 7.01
N ASP A 28 -2.37 9.06 7.48
CA ASP A 28 -2.26 10.49 7.15
C ASP A 28 -1.90 10.76 5.67
N LEU A 29 -1.28 9.78 4.99
CA LEU A 29 -0.73 9.93 3.64
C LEU A 29 -1.49 9.15 2.55
N ILE A 30 -2.37 8.22 2.92
CA ILE A 30 -2.98 7.25 2.00
C ILE A 30 -3.87 7.93 0.95
N ASP A 31 -4.60 8.98 1.31
CA ASP A 31 -5.41 9.75 0.36
C ASP A 31 -4.55 10.38 -0.73
N ARG A 32 -3.48 11.08 -0.32
CA ARG A 32 -2.52 11.69 -1.25
C ARG A 32 -1.84 10.65 -2.13
N TYR A 33 -1.49 9.50 -1.57
CA TYR A 33 -0.89 8.42 -2.33
C TYR A 33 -1.84 7.91 -3.43
N VAL A 34 -3.12 7.74 -3.12
CA VAL A 34 -4.16 7.37 -4.10
C VAL A 34 -4.32 8.45 -5.17
N GLU A 35 -4.37 9.73 -4.79
CA GLU A 35 -4.44 10.85 -5.75
C GLU A 35 -3.28 10.84 -6.76
N LEU A 36 -2.05 10.63 -6.28
CA LEU A 36 -0.86 10.53 -7.13
C LEU A 36 -0.97 9.35 -8.10
N GLN A 37 -1.45 8.19 -7.63
CA GLN A 37 -1.68 7.03 -8.48
C GLN A 37 -2.72 7.29 -9.57
N LEU A 38 -3.83 7.95 -9.22
CA LEU A 38 -4.89 8.30 -10.16
C LEU A 38 -4.46 9.36 -11.18
N ALA A 39 -3.55 10.27 -10.77
CA ALA A 39 -2.92 11.24 -11.67
C ALA A 39 -1.85 10.61 -12.59
N GLY A 40 -1.59 9.30 -12.47
CA GLY A 40 -0.53 8.61 -13.22
C GLY A 40 0.88 9.04 -12.83
N GLN A 41 1.05 9.61 -11.64
CA GLN A 41 2.33 10.05 -11.11
C GLN A 41 3.02 8.93 -10.32
N ASP A 42 4.32 9.05 -10.13
CA ASP A 42 5.11 8.10 -9.34
C ASP A 42 4.89 8.34 -7.83
N ALA A 43 3.83 7.73 -7.31
CA ALA A 43 3.47 7.81 -5.90
C ALA A 43 4.52 7.17 -4.98
N ASP A 44 5.24 6.15 -5.45
CA ASP A 44 6.26 5.45 -4.67
C ASP A 44 7.52 6.32 -4.47
N SER A 45 7.89 7.10 -5.49
CA SER A 45 8.96 8.10 -5.37
C SER A 45 8.54 9.31 -4.52
N ALA A 46 7.28 9.72 -4.60
CA ALA A 46 6.76 10.87 -3.86
C ALA A 46 6.54 10.57 -2.36
N ILE A 47 6.17 9.34 -2.02
CA ILE A 47 5.93 8.88 -0.64
C ILE A 47 6.66 7.55 -0.42
N PRO A 48 7.99 7.59 -0.20
CA PRO A 48 8.79 6.39 -0.01
C PRO A 48 8.34 5.57 1.19
N GLY A 49 8.30 4.25 1.04
CA GLY A 49 7.98 3.30 2.13
C GLY A 49 6.50 3.00 2.33
N LEU A 50 5.58 3.79 1.75
CA LEU A 50 4.14 3.53 1.87
C LEU A 50 3.71 2.26 1.12
N ARG A 51 4.24 2.00 -0.09
CA ARG A 51 3.98 0.73 -0.80
C ARG A 51 4.48 -0.50 -0.03
N ALA A 52 5.64 -0.39 0.61
CA ALA A 52 6.17 -1.48 1.43
C ALA A 52 5.19 -1.76 2.59
N HIS A 53 4.78 -0.71 3.31
CA HIS A 53 3.77 -0.82 4.36
C HIS A 53 2.46 -1.49 3.90
N LEU A 54 1.91 -1.08 2.74
CA LEU A 54 0.71 -1.69 2.18
C LEU A 54 0.90 -3.18 1.84
N ALA A 55 2.11 -3.62 1.51
CA ALA A 55 2.40 -5.04 1.31
C ALA A 55 2.51 -5.83 2.63
N GLY A 56 2.87 -5.16 3.73
CA GLY A 56 3.04 -5.75 5.06
C GLY A 56 1.80 -5.71 5.95
N CYS A 57 0.93 -4.70 5.80
CA CYS A 57 -0.21 -4.42 6.67
C CYS A 57 -1.55 -4.63 5.93
N PRO A 58 -2.27 -5.75 6.19
CA PRO A 58 -3.55 -6.03 5.52
C PRO A 58 -4.61 -4.95 5.71
N ALA A 59 -4.70 -4.36 6.91
CA ALA A 59 -5.69 -3.33 7.19
C ALA A 59 -5.48 -2.08 6.32
N CYS A 60 -4.24 -1.59 6.23
CA CYS A 60 -3.94 -0.43 5.38
C CYS A 60 -4.10 -0.75 3.88
N ALA A 61 -3.86 -2.01 3.47
CA ALA A 61 -4.12 -2.46 2.10
C ALA A 61 -5.62 -2.44 1.76
N GLU A 62 -6.48 -2.85 2.69
CA GLU A 62 -7.95 -2.80 2.51
C GLU A 62 -8.45 -1.36 2.41
N GLU A 63 -7.92 -0.44 3.23
CA GLU A 63 -8.24 1.00 3.14
C GLU A 63 -7.82 1.58 1.78
N HIS A 64 -6.61 1.27 1.32
CA HIS A 64 -6.11 1.68 0.00
C HIS A 64 -7.02 1.23 -1.13
N GLN A 65 -7.45 -0.04 -1.11
CA GLN A 65 -8.37 -0.60 -2.10
C GLN A 65 -9.74 0.06 -2.04
N SER A 66 -10.23 0.35 -0.83
CA SER A 66 -11.52 1.02 -0.63
C SER A 66 -11.52 2.43 -1.22
N LEU A 67 -10.45 3.20 -1.00
CA LEU A 67 -10.27 4.53 -1.59
C LEU A 67 -10.23 4.49 -3.11
N LEU A 68 -9.49 3.54 -3.70
CA LEU A 68 -9.47 3.36 -5.16
C LEU A 68 -10.86 3.00 -5.72
N ALA A 69 -11.62 2.17 -5.01
CA ALA A 69 -12.95 1.75 -5.43
C ALA A 69 -14.00 2.87 -5.37
N LEU A 70 -13.78 3.90 -4.54
CA LEU A 70 -14.64 5.08 -4.47
C LEU A 70 -14.47 6.02 -5.67
N VAL A 71 -13.38 5.90 -6.41
CA VAL A 71 -13.14 6.77 -7.57
C VAL A 71 -13.92 6.23 -8.77
N PRO A 72 -14.85 7.02 -9.33
CA PRO A 72 -15.56 6.60 -10.52
C PRO A 72 -14.56 6.42 -11.66
N THR A 73 -14.52 5.23 -12.25
CA THR A 73 -13.83 4.99 -13.52
C THR A 73 -14.62 5.72 -14.62
N THR A 74 -14.33 6.99 -14.84
CA THR A 74 -14.84 7.72 -16.00
C THR A 74 -14.24 7.12 -17.28
N HIS A 75 -15.12 6.61 -18.15
CA HIS A 75 -14.84 6.21 -19.52
C HIS A 75 -14.92 7.43 -20.44
#